data_AF-A0A357LUF9-F1
#
_entry.id   AF-A0A357LUF9-F1
#
_cell.length_a   1.000
_cell.length_b   1.000
_cell.length_c   1.000
_cell.angle_alpha   90.00
_cell.angle_beta   90.00
_cell.angle_gamma   90.00
#
_symmetry.space_group_name_H-M   'P 1'
#
loop_
_entity.id
_entity.type
_entity.pdbx_description
1 polymer ?
#
loop_
_entity_poly.entity_id
_entity_poly.type
_entity_poly.pdbx_seq_one_letter_code
_entity_poly.pdbx_strand_id
1 'polypeptide(L)'
;MSQPLKDRPWLIRTYAGHSTAQASNALYRDNLIKGQTGLSVAFDLPTQTGYDSDHILARGEVGKVGVPISHLGDMRNLFDQIPLDQMNTSMTINATAPWLLALYIAVAEEQGADTTTLQGTVQNDIIKEYLSRGTYICPPKPSLKLIADVAAYCYENMP
;
A
#
# COMPACT_ATOMS: atom_id res chain seq x y z
N MET A 1 18.87 13.05 -39.43
CA MET A 1 18.33 13.40 -38.11
C MET A 1 17.67 12.15 -37.55
N SER A 2 18.13 11.62 -36.42
CA SER A 2 17.48 10.48 -35.76
C SER A 2 16.13 10.94 -35.19
N GLN A 3 15.04 10.23 -35.51
CA GLN A 3 13.76 10.46 -34.85
C GLN A 3 13.93 10.22 -33.34
N PRO A 4 13.50 11.14 -32.46
CA PRO A 4 13.49 10.88 -31.04
C PRO A 4 12.57 9.70 -30.74
N LEU A 5 13.06 8.74 -29.96
CA LEU A 5 12.26 7.62 -29.48
C LEU A 5 11.11 8.16 -28.62
N LYS A 6 9.90 7.66 -28.86
CA LYS A 6 8.71 8.05 -28.10
C LYS A 6 8.80 7.44 -26.69
N ASP A 7 8.62 8.28 -25.67
CA ASP A 7 8.56 7.82 -24.28
C ASP A 7 7.40 6.85 -24.03
N ARG A 8 7.56 5.99 -23.02
CA ARG A 8 6.47 5.12 -22.55
C ARG A 8 5.34 5.99 -21.97
N PRO A 9 4.06 5.64 -22.19
CA PRO A 9 2.95 6.35 -21.58
C PRO A 9 2.97 6.20 -20.05
N TRP A 10 2.30 7.12 -19.35
CA TRP A 10 2.15 7.05 -17.90
C TRP A 10 1.33 5.82 -17.47
N LEU A 11 1.52 5.39 -16.22
CA LEU A 11 0.74 4.31 -15.62
C LEU A 11 -0.67 4.81 -15.25
N ILE A 12 -1.68 4.00 -15.56
CA ILE A 12 -3.05 4.21 -15.12
C ILE A 12 -3.18 3.49 -13.78
N ARG A 13 -3.15 4.26 -12.69
CA ARG A 13 -3.25 3.75 -11.30
C ARG A 13 -4.44 4.39 -10.60
N THR A 14 -5.57 3.68 -10.57
CA THR A 14 -6.76 4.15 -9.87
C THR A 14 -6.60 3.89 -8.37
N TYR A 15 -6.76 4.96 -7.58
CA TYR A 15 -6.81 4.88 -6.13
C TYR A 15 -8.15 4.25 -5.68
N ALA A 16 -8.08 3.08 -5.06
CA ALA A 16 -9.27 2.30 -4.71
C ALA A 16 -9.06 1.42 -3.47
N GLY A 17 -10.15 1.11 -2.79
CA GLY A 17 -10.21 0.25 -1.61
C GLY A 17 -11.43 0.63 -0.78
N HIS A 18 -12.23 -0.34 -0.36
CA HIS A 18 -13.38 -0.13 0.52
C HIS A 18 -13.90 -1.47 1.09
N SER A 19 -14.75 -1.39 2.11
CA SER A 19 -15.46 -2.51 2.71
C SER A 19 -14.52 -3.58 3.27
N THR A 20 -14.23 -4.64 2.53
CA THR A 20 -13.36 -5.74 2.96
C THR A 20 -12.20 -5.95 1.97
N ALA A 21 -11.19 -6.71 2.40
CA ALA A 21 -10.08 -7.10 1.54
C ALA A 21 -10.56 -7.85 0.28
N GLN A 22 -11.52 -8.77 0.42
CA GLN A 22 -12.07 -9.53 -0.71
C GLN A 22 -12.86 -8.65 -1.68
N ALA A 23 -13.66 -7.70 -1.17
CA ALA A 23 -14.40 -6.77 -2.01
C ALA A 23 -13.45 -5.84 -2.78
N SER A 24 -12.40 -5.34 -2.10
CA SER A 24 -11.37 -4.52 -2.72
C SER A 24 -10.56 -5.29 -3.77
N ASN A 25 -10.21 -6.56 -3.50
CA ASN A 25 -9.58 -7.44 -4.48
C ASN A 25 -10.44 -7.61 -5.74
N ALA A 26 -11.73 -7.92 -5.58
CA ALA A 26 -12.64 -8.07 -6.71
C ALA A 26 -12.70 -6.80 -7.58
N LEU A 27 -12.73 -5.61 -6.94
CA LEU A 27 -12.65 -4.32 -7.61
C LEU A 27 -11.33 -4.14 -8.36
N TYR A 28 -10.20 -4.49 -7.76
CA TYR A 28 -8.89 -4.39 -8.41
C TYR A 28 -8.81 -5.26 -9.66
N ARG A 29 -9.27 -6.52 -9.57
CA ARG A 29 -9.27 -7.45 -10.70
C ARG A 29 -10.17 -6.98 -11.84
N ASP A 30 -11.36 -6.47 -11.52
CA ASP A 30 -12.27 -5.88 -12.51
C ASP A 30 -11.63 -4.67 -13.22
N ASN A 31 -10.94 -3.80 -12.47
CA ASN A 31 -10.24 -2.66 -13.06
C ASN A 31 -9.05 -3.07 -13.93
N LEU A 32 -8.29 -4.10 -13.53
CA LEU A 32 -7.19 -4.64 -14.34
C LEU A 32 -7.71 -5.20 -15.68
N ILE A 33 -8.83 -5.92 -15.67
CA ILE A 33 -9.50 -6.40 -16.89
C ILE A 33 -9.93 -5.23 -17.80
N LYS A 34 -10.32 -4.10 -17.21
CA LYS A 34 -10.71 -2.87 -17.92
C LYS A 34 -9.52 -2.01 -18.38
N GLY A 35 -8.29 -2.47 -18.21
CA GLY A 35 -7.09 -1.82 -18.74
C GLY A 35 -6.34 -0.92 -17.75
N GLN A 36 -6.63 -0.99 -16.46
CA GLN A 36 -5.76 -0.41 -15.42
C GLN A 36 -4.38 -1.11 -15.46
N THR A 37 -3.30 -0.34 -15.35
CA THR A 37 -1.92 -0.86 -15.53
C THR A 37 -1.07 -0.87 -14.25
N GLY A 38 -1.65 -0.46 -13.13
CA GLY A 38 -1.07 -0.64 -11.80
C GLY A 38 -2.12 -0.43 -10.72
N LEU A 39 -1.81 -0.78 -9.47
CA LEU A 39 -2.73 -0.67 -8.35
C LEU A 39 -2.39 0.52 -7.46
N SER A 40 -3.39 1.11 -6.82
CA SER A 40 -3.19 2.13 -5.80
C SER A 40 -4.18 1.89 -4.65
N VAL A 41 -3.66 1.40 -3.52
CA VAL A 41 -4.43 0.91 -2.39
C VAL A 41 -4.81 2.05 -1.44
N ALA A 42 -6.10 2.16 -1.17
CA ALA A 42 -6.69 3.03 -0.16
C ALA A 42 -6.98 2.24 1.12
N PHE A 43 -6.31 2.54 2.23
CA PHE A 43 -6.56 1.89 3.53
C PHE A 43 -7.61 2.64 4.34
N ASP A 44 -8.35 1.95 5.19
CA ASP A 44 -9.32 2.59 6.08
C ASP A 44 -8.64 3.42 7.20
N LEU A 45 -9.43 4.18 7.95
CA LEU A 45 -8.89 5.04 9.00
C LEU A 45 -8.24 4.26 10.16
N PRO A 46 -8.82 3.16 10.67
CA PRO A 46 -8.16 2.29 11.66
C PRO A 46 -6.78 1.81 11.21
N THR A 47 -6.65 1.27 10.00
CA THR A 47 -5.36 0.81 9.44
C THR A 47 -4.35 1.95 9.32
N GLN A 48 -4.80 3.14 8.91
CA GLN A 48 -3.94 4.33 8.83
C GLN A 48 -3.44 4.82 10.20
N THR A 49 -4.23 4.60 11.25
CA THR A 49 -3.97 5.09 12.62
C THR A 49 -3.45 4.00 13.57
N GLY A 50 -3.22 2.78 13.07
CA GLY A 50 -2.59 1.70 13.82
C GLY A 50 -3.53 0.96 14.77
N TYR A 51 -4.84 0.97 14.48
CA TYR A 51 -5.83 0.21 15.24
C TYR A 51 -6.30 -1.02 14.45
N ASP A 52 -6.42 -2.15 15.16
CA ASP A 52 -7.12 -3.32 14.66
C ASP A 52 -8.64 -3.06 14.56
N SER A 53 -9.30 -3.83 13.69
CA SER A 53 -10.72 -3.65 13.37
C SER A 53 -11.65 -3.86 14.58
N ASP A 54 -11.23 -4.60 15.59
CA ASP A 54 -11.98 -4.84 16.83
C ASP A 54 -11.67 -3.82 17.95
N HIS A 55 -10.71 -2.92 17.73
CA HIS A 55 -10.36 -1.89 18.69
C HIS A 55 -11.54 -0.93 18.93
N ILE A 56 -11.74 -0.50 20.19
CA ILE A 56 -12.89 0.35 20.55
C ILE A 56 -12.95 1.66 19.76
N LEU A 57 -11.79 2.23 19.41
CA LEU A 57 -11.69 3.47 18.63
C LEU A 57 -11.88 3.27 17.12
N ALA A 58 -11.87 2.02 16.62
CA ALA A 58 -12.09 1.72 15.20
C ALA A 58 -13.59 1.63 14.84
N ARG A 59 -14.47 1.51 15.85
CA ARG A 59 -15.91 1.31 15.66
C ARG A 59 -16.52 2.40 14.77
N GLY A 60 -17.19 1.97 13.69
CA GLY A 60 -17.86 2.85 12.73
C GLY A 60 -16.98 3.38 11.60
N GLU A 61 -15.66 3.14 11.65
CA GLU A 61 -14.71 3.59 10.63
C GLU A 61 -14.08 2.43 9.82
N VAL A 62 -14.21 1.18 10.31
CA VAL A 62 -13.74 -0.03 9.63
C VAL A 62 -14.33 -0.13 8.23
N GLY A 63 -13.47 -0.18 7.21
CA GLY A 63 -13.86 -0.37 5.81
C GLY A 63 -14.61 0.79 5.15
N LYS A 64 -14.80 1.93 5.84
CA LYS A 64 -15.66 3.02 5.38
C LYS A 64 -15.03 3.86 4.28
N VAL A 65 -13.73 4.14 4.39
CA VAL A 65 -12.97 5.03 3.49
C VAL A 65 -11.80 4.33 2.80
N GLY A 66 -11.69 3.02 2.96
CA GLY A 66 -10.58 2.22 2.47
C GLY A 66 -10.74 0.76 2.87
N VAL A 67 -9.77 -0.08 2.51
CA VAL A 67 -9.71 -1.48 2.94
C VAL A 67 -9.16 -1.58 4.37
N PRO A 68 -9.79 -2.37 5.27
CA PRO A 68 -9.22 -2.71 6.56
C PRO A 68 -8.14 -3.79 6.42
N ILE A 69 -6.97 -3.58 7.01
CA ILE A 69 -5.89 -4.57 7.09
C ILE A 69 -5.38 -4.62 8.53
N SER A 70 -5.72 -5.69 9.25
CA SER A 70 -5.28 -5.90 10.64
C SER A 70 -4.13 -6.92 10.71
N HIS A 71 -4.11 -7.90 9.81
CA HIS A 71 -3.09 -8.94 9.81
C HIS A 71 -2.74 -9.45 8.41
N LEU A 72 -1.74 -10.33 8.31
CA LEU A 72 -1.28 -10.95 7.06
C LEU A 72 -2.41 -11.61 6.26
N GLY A 73 -3.39 -12.24 6.93
CA GLY A 73 -4.55 -12.84 6.27
C GLY A 73 -5.36 -11.85 5.42
N ASP A 74 -5.45 -10.59 5.83
CA ASP A 74 -6.20 -9.57 5.07
C ASP A 74 -5.39 -9.14 3.86
N MET A 75 -4.07 -9.02 4.01
CA MET A 75 -3.17 -8.72 2.89
C MET A 75 -3.18 -9.83 1.84
N ARG A 76 -3.21 -11.10 2.27
CA ARG A 76 -3.41 -12.26 1.37
C ARG A 76 -4.72 -12.15 0.62
N ASN A 77 -5.82 -11.87 1.33
CA ASN A 77 -7.13 -11.69 0.71
C ASN A 77 -7.17 -10.51 -0.28
N LEU A 78 -6.44 -9.42 0.02
CA LEU A 78 -6.39 -8.23 -0.82
C LEU A 78 -5.70 -8.50 -2.17
N PHE A 79 -4.67 -9.35 -2.17
CA PHE A 79 -3.88 -9.68 -3.36
C PHE A 79 -4.09 -11.10 -3.88
N ASP A 80 -5.15 -11.79 -3.46
CA ASP A 80 -5.51 -13.09 -3.99
C ASP A 80 -5.68 -13.02 -5.53
N GLN A 81 -5.05 -13.95 -6.24
CA GLN A 81 -5.04 -14.00 -7.71
C GLN A 81 -4.49 -12.72 -8.39
N ILE A 82 -3.70 -11.90 -7.69
CA ILE A 82 -2.96 -10.77 -8.24
C ILE A 82 -1.46 -11.04 -8.04
N PRO A 83 -0.70 -11.36 -9.10
CA PRO A 83 0.73 -11.66 -9.01
C PRO A 83 1.52 -10.38 -8.74
N LEU A 84 2.08 -10.24 -7.53
CA LEU A 84 2.74 -9.01 -7.08
C LEU A 84 4.03 -8.67 -7.84
N ASP A 85 4.74 -9.67 -8.35
CA ASP A 85 5.94 -9.54 -9.18
C ASP A 85 5.67 -8.91 -10.56
N GLN A 86 4.41 -8.95 -11.02
CA GLN A 86 3.98 -8.42 -12.32
C GLN A 86 3.21 -7.10 -12.19
N MET A 87 2.94 -6.65 -10.96
CA MET A 87 2.17 -5.45 -10.70
C MET A 87 3.05 -4.27 -10.31
N ASN A 88 2.59 -3.07 -10.66
CA ASN A 88 3.09 -1.85 -10.04
C ASN A 88 2.11 -1.37 -8.98
N THR A 89 2.44 -1.59 -7.71
CA THR A 89 1.53 -1.35 -6.58
C THR A 89 1.92 -0.11 -5.78
N SER A 90 0.99 0.84 -5.67
CA SER A 90 1.11 1.99 -4.77
C SER A 90 0.28 1.75 -3.50
N MET A 91 0.86 2.04 -2.33
CA MET A 91 0.18 1.98 -1.04
C MET A 91 0.18 3.38 -0.41
N THR A 92 -1.01 3.99 -0.33
CA THR A 92 -1.18 5.31 0.30
C THR A 92 -1.25 5.17 1.81
N ILE A 93 -0.10 4.95 2.43
CA ILE A 93 0.03 4.69 3.86
C ILE A 93 1.28 5.38 4.43
N ASN A 94 1.19 5.86 5.67
CA ASN A 94 2.19 6.74 6.28
C ASN A 94 2.65 6.23 7.65
N ALA A 95 1.94 6.54 8.75
CA ALA A 95 2.41 6.19 10.09
C ALA A 95 2.60 4.68 10.30
N THR A 96 1.76 3.86 9.66
CA THR A 96 1.84 2.39 9.66
C THR A 96 2.57 1.81 8.45
N ALA A 97 3.21 2.65 7.61
CA ALA A 97 3.92 2.21 6.41
C ALA A 97 4.91 1.06 6.64
N PRO A 98 5.75 1.05 7.70
CA PRO A 98 6.66 -0.08 7.94
C PRO A 98 5.92 -1.42 8.11
N TRP A 99 4.78 -1.40 8.80
CA TRP A 99 3.96 -2.59 9.04
C TRP A 99 3.31 -3.09 7.76
N LEU A 100 2.64 -2.20 7.01
CA LEU A 100 1.94 -2.60 5.78
C LEU A 100 2.92 -3.04 4.69
N LEU A 101 4.10 -2.42 4.62
CA LEU A 101 5.17 -2.87 3.74
C LEU A 101 5.65 -4.28 4.11
N ALA A 102 5.86 -4.58 5.40
CA ALA A 102 6.25 -5.92 5.84
C ALA A 102 5.19 -6.98 5.48
N LEU A 103 3.90 -6.67 5.65
CA LEU A 103 2.81 -7.57 5.22
C LEU A 103 2.79 -7.75 3.70
N TYR A 104 3.01 -6.69 2.94
CA TYR A 104 3.08 -6.75 1.47
C TYR A 104 4.23 -7.65 1.00
N ILE A 105 5.42 -7.49 1.59
CA ILE A 105 6.60 -8.32 1.29
C ILE A 105 6.31 -9.78 1.61
N ALA A 106 5.76 -10.07 2.80
CA ALA A 106 5.44 -11.44 3.19
C ALA A 106 4.46 -12.12 2.22
N VAL A 107 3.44 -11.40 1.73
CA VAL A 107 2.53 -11.95 0.70
C VAL A 107 3.26 -12.16 -0.63
N ALA A 108 4.14 -11.25 -1.03
CA ALA A 108 4.94 -11.42 -2.26
C ALA A 108 5.85 -12.65 -2.17
N GLU A 109 6.53 -12.85 -1.04
CA GLU A 109 7.35 -14.04 -0.78
C GLU A 109 6.51 -15.33 -0.79
N GLU A 110 5.31 -15.33 -0.20
CA GLU A 110 4.39 -16.48 -0.26
C GLU A 110 3.90 -16.80 -1.67
N GLN A 111 3.80 -15.79 -2.56
CA GLN A 111 3.53 -15.98 -3.99
C GLN A 111 4.76 -16.47 -4.77
N GLY A 112 5.94 -16.53 -4.14
CA GLY A 112 7.21 -16.91 -4.76
C GLY A 112 7.91 -15.78 -5.51
N ALA A 113 7.55 -14.53 -5.27
CA ALA A 113 8.18 -13.37 -5.90
C ALA A 113 9.59 -13.13 -5.36
N ASP A 114 10.50 -12.74 -6.24
CA ASP A 114 11.78 -12.14 -5.84
C ASP A 114 11.51 -10.69 -5.41
N THR A 115 11.70 -10.40 -4.12
CA THR A 115 11.41 -9.09 -3.53
C THR A 115 12.21 -7.95 -4.18
N THR A 116 13.36 -8.26 -4.79
CA THR A 116 14.19 -7.28 -5.50
C THR A 116 13.62 -6.85 -6.86
N THR A 117 12.57 -7.54 -7.33
CA THR A 117 11.90 -7.22 -8.61
C THR A 117 10.57 -6.50 -8.42
N LEU A 118 10.10 -6.38 -7.17
CA LEU A 118 8.83 -5.74 -6.85
C LEU A 118 8.84 -4.26 -7.23
N GLN A 119 7.84 -3.85 -8.00
CA GLN A 119 7.68 -2.46 -8.39
C GLN A 119 6.54 -1.82 -7.61
N GLY A 120 6.79 -0.66 -7.00
CA GLY A 120 5.74 0.00 -6.26
C GLY A 120 6.13 1.30 -5.61
N THR A 121 5.26 1.76 -4.72
CA THR A 121 5.46 2.97 -3.93
C THR A 121 4.74 2.81 -2.62
N VAL A 122 5.40 3.16 -1.51
CA VAL A 122 4.75 3.43 -0.24
C VAL A 122 4.81 4.94 -0.03
N GLN A 123 3.69 5.57 0.34
CA GLN A 123 3.67 7.04 0.44
C GLN A 123 4.69 7.57 1.47
N ASN A 124 4.73 6.97 2.68
CA ASN A 124 5.80 7.15 3.67
C ASN A 124 6.20 8.62 3.98
N ASP A 125 5.28 9.58 3.81
CA ASP A 125 5.53 11.00 4.10
C ASP A 125 4.83 11.37 5.41
N ILE A 126 5.61 11.32 6.50
CA ILE A 126 5.08 11.60 7.83
C ILE A 126 5.01 13.09 8.15
N ILE A 127 5.73 13.95 7.42
CA ILE A 127 5.75 15.39 7.70
C ILE A 127 4.40 16.01 7.36
N LYS A 128 3.83 15.66 6.20
CA LYS A 128 2.48 16.12 5.83
C LYS A 128 1.38 15.62 6.77
N GLU A 129 1.60 14.52 7.50
CA GLU A 129 0.65 14.05 8.50
C GLU A 129 0.51 15.04 9.66
N TYR A 130 1.61 15.62 10.12
CA TYR A 130 1.57 16.64 11.18
C TYR A 130 1.01 17.98 10.71
N LEU A 131 1.20 18.31 9.42
CA LEU A 131 0.84 19.62 8.90
C LEU A 131 -0.61 19.72 8.41
N SER A 132 -1.17 18.66 7.83
CA SER A 132 -2.46 18.76 7.14
C SER A 132 -3.36 17.53 7.17
N ARG A 133 -2.82 16.32 7.36
CA ARG A 133 -3.60 15.08 7.19
C ARG A 133 -4.04 14.40 8.49
N GLY A 134 -3.21 14.45 9.54
CA GLY A 134 -3.59 14.06 10.90
C GLY A 134 -3.57 12.56 11.21
N THR A 135 -3.04 11.68 10.37
CA THR A 135 -2.96 10.22 10.65
C THR A 135 -1.60 9.78 11.17
N TYR A 136 -0.94 10.62 11.98
CA TYR A 136 0.29 10.27 12.70
C TYR A 136 -0.01 9.46 13.97
N ILE A 137 0.96 8.65 14.42
CA ILE A 137 0.85 7.81 15.62
C ILE A 137 1.88 8.24 16.67
N CYS A 138 3.16 8.19 16.31
CA CYS A 138 4.24 8.58 17.18
C CYS A 138 4.48 10.10 17.14
N PRO A 139 5.28 10.68 18.06
CA PRO A 139 5.81 12.03 17.90
C PRO A 139 6.79 12.16 16.70
N PRO A 140 7.12 13.39 16.26
CA PRO A 140 7.93 13.60 15.05
C PRO A 140 9.27 12.87 15.00
N LYS A 141 10.04 12.83 16.10
CA LYS A 141 11.37 12.21 16.11
C LYS A 141 11.35 10.70 15.83
N PRO A 142 10.60 9.85 16.57
CA PRO A 142 10.50 8.43 16.22
C PRO A 142 9.83 8.18 14.87
N SER A 143 8.86 9.02 14.46
CA SER A 143 8.28 8.97 13.12
C SER A 143 9.30 9.16 12.00
N LEU A 144 10.17 10.16 12.12
CA LEU A 144 11.25 10.40 11.15
C LEU A 144 12.23 9.23 11.08
N LYS A 145 12.50 8.58 12.22
CA LYS A 145 13.31 7.35 12.24
C LYS A 145 12.62 6.22 11.45
N LEU A 146 11.33 5.97 11.67
CA LEU A 146 10.61 4.90 10.98
C LEU A 146 10.58 5.08 9.47
N ILE A 147 10.34 6.30 8.96
CA ILE A 147 10.34 6.54 7.52
C ILE A 147 11.74 6.36 6.91
N ALA A 148 12.79 6.70 7.66
CA ALA A 148 14.18 6.52 7.23
C ALA A 148 14.58 5.04 7.22
N ASP A 149 14.14 4.27 8.22
CA ASP A 149 14.36 2.82 8.28
C ASP A 149 13.66 2.11 7.08
N VAL A 150 12.45 2.54 6.70
CA VAL A 150 11.77 2.05 5.48
C VAL A 150 12.58 2.38 4.22
N ALA A 151 13.05 3.62 4.07
CA ALA A 151 13.84 4.02 2.91
C ALA A 151 15.16 3.24 2.81
N ALA A 152 15.85 3.04 3.94
CA ALA A 152 17.09 2.26 4.01
C ALA A 152 16.84 0.78 3.68
N TYR A 153 15.79 0.17 4.25
CA TYR A 153 15.42 -1.21 3.95
C TYR A 153 15.13 -1.42 2.46
N CYS A 154 14.31 -0.54 1.85
CA CYS A 154 14.00 -0.63 0.42
C CYS A 154 15.26 -0.46 -0.43
N TYR A 155 16.14 0.49 -0.09
CA TYR A 155 17.38 0.69 -0.83
C TYR A 155 18.28 -0.56 -0.82
N GLU A 156 18.36 -1.27 0.30
CA GLU A 156 19.23 -2.45 0.45
C GLU A 156 18.60 -3.74 -0.09
N ASN A 157 17.28 -3.90 0.01
CA ASN A 157 16.60 -5.18 -0.21
C ASN A 157 15.53 -5.17 -1.33
N MET A 158 15.12 -3.99 -1.81
CA MET A 158 14.05 -3.81 -2.80
C MET A 158 14.38 -2.66 -3.79
N PRO A 159 15.46 -2.77 -4.57
CA PRO A 159 15.97 -1.70 -5.44
C PRO A 159 15.03 -1.30 -6.60
#